data_AF-A0A326RRL4-F1
#
_entry.id   AF-A0A326RRL4-F1
#
_cell.length_a   1.000
_cell.length_b   1.000
_cell.length_c   1.000
_cell.angle_alpha   90.00
_cell.angle_beta   90.00
_cell.angle_gamma   90.00
#
_symmetry.space_group_name_H-M   'P 1'
#
loop_
_entity.id
_entity.type
_entity.pdbx_description
1 polymer ?
#
loop_
_entity_poly.entity_id
_entity_poly.type
_entity_poly.pdbx_seq_one_letter_code
_entity_poly.pdbx_strand_id
1 'polypeptide(L)'
;MENIRYWILKDYGQLNNQGSEAYLTINKKKVPVQERDIIFLLEYLNGRWGFQSKWRIDGVKKSEAKTDIPERIIVEMYLDERFEFRPLDHFVYTLSYIRNYKRPEKGFRLFRNLAPVEASMILEGKVDEVRSLIGFTFYNMHRDHRICFLEKLGLKDLRQEYVVYDEHELLNKMNEYVIDHIINPSEQFLESVKLFKKMFGDENYSKLSFSDDQNIKSMSYAINQENTLKEYLENVKSNFGPFFRKRENRSFDKNYNQMRKFPLVLKVK
;
A
#
# COMPACT_ATOMS: atom_id res chain seq x y z
N MET A 1 -16.37 -10.07 26.72
CA MET A 1 -15.54 -8.91 26.35
C MET A 1 -16.31 -8.12 25.32
N GLU A 2 -16.70 -6.88 25.63
CA GLU A 2 -17.34 -6.00 24.64
C GLU A 2 -16.33 -5.68 23.53
N ASN A 3 -16.79 -5.76 22.29
CA ASN A 3 -15.94 -5.61 21.12
C ASN A 3 -15.78 -4.11 20.82
N ILE A 4 -14.68 -3.51 21.29
CA ILE A 4 -14.36 -2.09 21.04
C ILE A 4 -14.16 -1.90 19.53
N ARG A 5 -14.90 -0.97 18.92
CA ARG A 5 -14.76 -0.64 17.50
C ARG A 5 -14.08 0.71 17.32
N TYR A 6 -13.32 0.82 16.25
CA TYR A 6 -12.64 2.05 15.86
C TYR A 6 -13.40 2.71 14.72
N TRP A 7 -13.44 4.03 14.77
CA TRP A 7 -14.18 4.85 13.83
C TRP A 7 -13.38 6.09 13.45
N ILE A 8 -13.55 6.57 12.22
CA ILE A 8 -13.20 7.92 11.81
C ILE A 8 -14.47 8.75 11.85
N LEU A 9 -14.43 9.87 12.57
CA LEU A 9 -15.44 10.92 12.52
C LEU A 9 -14.90 12.05 11.67
N LYS A 10 -15.53 12.33 10.53
CA LYS A 10 -15.17 13.51 9.73
C LYS A 10 -15.92 14.72 10.25
N ASP A 11 -15.19 15.68 10.81
CA ASP A 11 -15.78 16.91 11.31
C ASP A 11 -16.01 17.90 10.16
N TYR A 12 -17.25 18.38 10.07
CA TYR A 12 -17.67 19.43 9.13
C TYR A 12 -17.89 20.77 9.85
N GLY A 13 -17.31 20.94 11.04
CA GLY A 13 -17.59 22.06 11.95
C GLY A 13 -18.90 21.89 12.72
N GLN A 14 -19.36 20.64 12.88
CA GLN A 14 -20.62 20.32 13.58
C GLN A 14 -20.37 19.81 15.00
N LEU A 15 -19.11 19.56 15.35
CA LEU A 15 -18.72 19.11 16.66
C LEU A 15 -18.66 20.29 17.63
N ASN A 16 -19.47 20.25 18.69
CA ASN A 16 -19.40 21.26 19.75
C ASN A 16 -18.39 20.79 20.79
N ASN A 17 -17.23 21.47 20.83
CA ASN A 17 -16.13 21.13 21.73
C ASN A 17 -16.14 22.06 22.96
N GLN A 18 -16.10 21.46 24.15
CA GLN A 18 -15.92 22.15 25.43
C GLN A 18 -14.77 21.48 26.18
N GLY A 19 -13.55 21.96 25.95
CA GLY A 19 -12.35 21.41 26.60
C GLY A 19 -12.06 19.97 26.18
N SER A 20 -12.18 19.04 27.13
CA SER A 20 -12.01 17.59 26.92
C SER A 20 -13.30 16.88 26.52
N GLU A 21 -14.42 17.58 26.47
CA GLU A 21 -15.72 17.02 26.11
C GLU A 21 -16.17 17.53 24.75
N ALA A 22 -16.86 16.68 24.01
CA ALA A 22 -17.43 17.02 22.72
C ALA A 22 -18.77 16.32 22.52
N TYR A 23 -19.71 17.00 21.89
CA TYR A 23 -20.97 16.38 21.49
C TYR A 23 -21.30 16.64 20.02
N LEU A 24 -21.87 15.62 19.39
CA LEU A 24 -22.34 15.65 18.02
C LEU A 24 -23.84 15.36 17.99
N THR A 25 -24.61 16.32 17.47
CA THR A 25 -26.05 16.15 17.27
C THR A 25 -26.35 15.74 15.84
N ILE A 26 -27.06 14.62 15.66
CA ILE A 26 -27.33 14.02 14.35
C ILE A 26 -28.83 13.88 14.15
N ASN A 27 -29.33 14.46 13.05
CA ASN A 27 -30.71 14.30 12.60
C ASN A 27 -30.90 12.94 11.88
N LYS A 28 -30.75 11.83 12.60
CA LYS A 28 -30.94 10.47 12.08
C LYS A 28 -31.64 9.58 13.10
N LYS A 29 -32.37 8.58 12.59
CA LYS A 29 -33.04 7.55 13.42
C LYS A 29 -32.06 6.60 14.13
N LYS A 30 -30.85 6.41 13.57
CA LYS A 30 -29.80 5.51 14.11
C LYS A 30 -28.40 6.05 13.78
N VAL A 31 -27.45 5.78 14.68
CA VAL A 31 -26.01 5.95 14.48
C VAL A 31 -25.32 4.59 14.61
N PRO A 32 -24.20 4.36 13.92
CA PRO A 32 -23.55 3.05 13.92
C PRO A 32 -22.63 2.82 15.13
N VAL A 33 -22.35 3.87 15.90
CA VAL A 33 -21.45 3.88 17.05
C VAL A 33 -22.17 3.51 18.34
N GLN A 34 -21.44 3.05 19.34
CA GLN A 34 -21.93 2.72 20.67
C GLN A 34 -20.99 3.24 21.76
N GLU A 35 -21.41 3.17 23.02
CA GLU A 35 -20.57 3.51 24.17
C GLU A 35 -19.23 2.73 24.13
N ARG A 36 -18.15 3.37 24.58
CA ARG A 36 -16.78 2.84 24.58
C ARG A 36 -16.11 2.68 23.21
N ASP A 37 -16.82 2.85 22.11
CA ASP A 37 -16.18 2.90 20.78
C ASP A 37 -15.18 4.06 20.72
N ILE A 38 -14.12 3.87 19.93
CA ILE A 38 -13.02 4.82 19.76
C ILE A 38 -13.19 5.58 18.45
N ILE A 39 -12.97 6.89 18.50
CA ILE A 39 -13.12 7.82 17.40
C ILE A 39 -11.77 8.50 17.12
N PHE A 40 -11.31 8.42 15.88
CA PHE A 40 -10.26 9.28 15.33
C PHE A 40 -10.92 10.44 14.61
N LEU A 41 -10.65 11.66 15.07
CA LEU A 41 -11.26 12.85 14.47
C LEU A 41 -10.46 13.25 13.22
N LEU A 42 -11.15 13.32 12.08
CA LEU A 42 -10.62 13.83 10.83
C LEU A 42 -11.06 15.28 10.67
N GLU A 43 -10.12 16.21 10.83
CA GLU A 43 -10.35 17.65 10.92
C GLU A 43 -9.64 18.39 9.80
N TYR A 44 -10.16 19.56 9.42
CA TYR A 44 -9.52 20.46 8.46
C TYR A 44 -8.77 21.57 9.21
N LEU A 45 -7.44 21.46 9.24
CA LEU A 45 -6.55 22.34 10.01
C LEU A 45 -5.39 22.79 9.14
N ASN A 46 -4.98 24.06 9.25
CA ASN A 46 -3.85 24.62 8.51
C ASN A 46 -3.92 24.35 6.99
N GLY A 47 -5.12 24.38 6.42
CA GLY A 47 -5.36 24.15 5.00
C GLY A 47 -5.34 22.67 4.56
N ARG A 48 -5.23 21.70 5.49
CA ARG A 48 -5.14 20.27 5.18
C ARG A 48 -6.08 19.44 6.05
N TRP A 49 -6.56 18.32 5.52
CA TRP A 49 -7.27 17.32 6.31
C TRP A 49 -6.27 16.45 7.07
N GLY A 50 -6.54 16.11 8.32
CA GLY A 50 -5.67 15.22 9.10
C GLY A 50 -6.25 14.79 10.45
N PHE A 51 -5.45 14.03 11.18
CA PHE A 51 -5.78 13.49 12.50
C PHE A 51 -4.88 14.12 13.56
N GLN A 52 -5.44 14.47 14.71
CA GLN A 52 -4.67 14.98 15.86
C GLN A 52 -5.20 14.49 17.21
N SER A 53 -6.32 13.78 17.22
CA SER A 53 -7.00 13.39 18.44
C SER A 53 -7.73 12.06 18.32
N LYS A 54 -7.73 11.34 19.43
CA LYS A 54 -8.48 10.12 19.69
C LYS A 54 -9.49 10.43 20.79
N TRP A 55 -10.75 10.10 20.55
CA TRP A 55 -11.87 10.31 21.46
C TRP A 55 -12.50 8.97 21.79
N ARG A 56 -13.14 8.89 22.96
CA ARG A 56 -13.97 7.76 23.33
C ARG A 56 -15.40 8.21 23.49
N ILE A 57 -16.33 7.38 23.01
CA ILE A 57 -17.76 7.64 23.18
C ILE A 57 -18.15 7.31 24.61
N ASP A 58 -18.68 8.31 25.30
CA ASP A 58 -19.19 8.22 26.67
C ASP A 58 -20.68 7.89 26.70
N GLY A 59 -21.43 8.31 25.68
CA GLY A 59 -22.87 8.09 25.63
C GLY A 59 -23.48 8.32 24.26
N VAL A 60 -24.56 7.59 23.96
CA VAL A 60 -25.41 7.81 22.79
C VAL A 60 -26.85 7.97 23.26
N LYS A 61 -27.31 9.22 23.33
CA LYS A 61 -28.65 9.59 23.84
C LYS A 61 -29.57 9.97 22.69
N LYS A 62 -30.86 9.68 22.83
CA LYS A 62 -31.90 10.24 21.96
C LYS A 62 -32.47 11.48 22.64
N SER A 63 -32.61 12.57 21.89
CA SER A 63 -33.33 13.75 22.40
C SER A 63 -34.81 13.39 22.59
N GLU A 64 -35.43 13.91 23.65
CA GLU A 64 -36.88 13.83 23.81
C GLU A 64 -37.57 14.48 22.61
N ALA A 65 -38.53 13.77 22.01
CA ALA A 65 -39.34 14.31 20.93
C ALA A 65 -40.24 15.43 21.50
N LYS A 66 -40.08 16.65 21.00
CA LYS A 66 -41.04 17.73 21.19
C LYS A 66 -41.84 17.89 19.91
N THR A 67 -43.10 18.32 20.03
CA THR A 67 -44.12 18.38 18.95
C THR A 67 -43.61 18.96 17.62
N ASP A 68 -42.62 19.86 17.65
CA ASP A 68 -42.07 20.54 16.45
C ASP A 68 -40.56 20.29 16.20
N ILE A 69 -39.91 19.43 16.99
CA ILE A 69 -38.47 19.18 16.86
C ILE A 69 -38.24 17.70 16.51
N PRO A 70 -37.67 17.40 15.32
CA PRO A 70 -37.40 16.02 14.95
C PRO A 70 -36.42 15.37 15.94
N GLU A 71 -36.65 14.10 16.25
CA GLU A 71 -35.75 13.30 17.09
C GLU A 71 -34.29 13.40 16.61
N ARG A 72 -33.39 13.68 17.53
CA ARG A 72 -31.95 13.78 17.30
C ARG A 72 -31.22 12.77 18.14
N ILE A 73 -30.10 12.28 17.62
CA ILE A 73 -29.15 11.49 18.40
C ILE A 73 -28.02 12.40 18.83
N ILE A 74 -27.72 12.39 20.12
CA ILE A 74 -26.59 13.09 20.73
C ILE A 74 -25.54 12.04 21.03
N VAL A 75 -24.38 12.16 20.38
CA VAL A 75 -23.19 11.34 20.68
C VAL A 75 -22.28 12.19 21.56
N GLU A 76 -22.11 11.76 22.81
CA GLU A 76 -21.23 12.38 23.79
C GLU A 76 -19.89 11.66 23.77
N MET A 77 -18.80 12.43 23.75
CA MET A 77 -17.45 11.92 23.63
C MET A 77 -16.53 12.68 24.59
N TYR A 78 -15.51 12.00 25.11
CA TYR A 78 -14.40 12.63 25.78
C TYR A 78 -13.09 12.40 25.02
N LEU A 79 -12.19 13.36 25.14
CA LEU A 79 -10.86 13.32 24.59
C LEU A 79 -10.05 12.27 25.35
N ASP A 80 -9.68 11.19 24.66
CA ASP A 80 -8.88 10.10 25.23
C ASP A 80 -7.38 10.44 25.09
N GLU A 81 -6.97 10.95 23.92
CA GLU A 81 -5.57 11.27 23.64
C GLU A 81 -5.42 12.35 22.57
N ARG A 82 -4.44 13.24 22.74
CA ARG A 82 -3.95 14.13 21.66
C ARG A 82 -2.58 13.66 21.21
N PHE A 83 -2.35 13.74 19.90
CA PHE A 83 -1.08 13.40 19.28
C PHE A 83 -0.70 14.45 18.23
N GLU A 84 0.54 14.38 17.74
CA GLU A 84 1.03 15.27 16.69
C GLU A 84 0.11 15.25 15.47
N PHE A 85 -0.08 16.39 14.80
CA PHE A 85 -0.91 16.45 13.61
C PHE A 85 -0.37 15.53 12.51
N ARG A 86 -1.22 14.61 12.04
CA ARG A 86 -0.89 13.65 11.00
C ARG A 86 -1.76 13.90 9.77
N PRO A 87 -1.20 14.47 8.69
CA PRO A 87 -1.94 14.75 7.46
C PRO A 87 -2.61 13.50 6.90
N LEU A 88 -3.86 13.62 6.44
CA LEU A 88 -4.59 12.55 5.79
C LEU A 88 -3.82 11.99 4.59
N ASP A 89 -3.11 12.88 3.88
CA ASP A 89 -2.26 12.58 2.72
C ASP A 89 -1.27 11.45 3.00
N HIS A 90 -0.77 11.34 4.23
CA HIS A 90 0.17 10.28 4.62
C HIS A 90 -0.48 8.90 4.70
N PHE A 91 -1.80 8.84 4.94
CA PHE A 91 -2.54 7.59 5.10
C PHE A 91 -3.39 7.23 3.88
N VAL A 92 -3.23 7.97 2.78
CA VAL A 92 -3.98 7.80 1.53
C VAL A 92 -3.91 6.37 1.00
N TYR A 93 -2.82 5.66 1.27
CA TYR A 93 -2.60 4.26 0.88
C TYR A 93 -2.73 3.28 2.06
N THR A 94 -2.73 3.79 3.28
CA THR A 94 -2.88 3.00 4.50
C THR A 94 -4.35 2.71 4.79
N LEU A 95 -5.25 3.65 4.52
CA LEU A 95 -6.69 3.50 4.80
C LEU A 95 -7.41 2.87 3.62
N SER A 96 -7.89 1.64 3.80
CA SER A 96 -8.57 0.83 2.77
C SER A 96 -9.82 1.50 2.17
N TYR A 97 -10.39 2.47 2.88
CA TYR A 97 -11.58 3.19 2.44
C TYR A 97 -11.29 4.29 1.41
N ILE A 98 -10.07 4.79 1.34
CA ILE A 98 -9.71 5.87 0.40
C ILE A 98 -9.70 5.29 -1.01
N ARG A 99 -10.67 5.74 -1.82
CA ARG A 99 -10.81 5.36 -3.24
C ARG A 99 -10.50 6.50 -4.22
N ASN A 100 -10.50 7.73 -3.71
CA ASN A 100 -10.23 8.93 -4.51
C ASN A 100 -9.00 9.63 -3.95
N TYR A 101 -7.85 9.40 -4.58
CA TYR A 101 -6.54 9.85 -4.11
C TYR A 101 -6.29 11.34 -4.30
N LYS A 102 -6.94 11.95 -5.31
CA LYS A 102 -6.86 13.40 -5.53
C LYS A 102 -7.63 14.18 -4.47
N ARG A 103 -8.66 13.55 -3.88
CA ARG A 103 -9.56 14.13 -2.88
C ARG A 103 -9.92 13.08 -1.82
N PRO A 104 -8.96 12.63 -1.01
CA PRO A 104 -9.13 11.52 -0.08
C PRO A 104 -10.19 11.82 0.97
N GLU A 105 -10.38 13.09 1.32
CA GLU A 105 -11.38 13.56 2.27
C GLU A 105 -12.82 13.21 1.83
N LYS A 106 -13.08 13.08 0.53
CA LYS A 106 -14.42 12.78 -0.01
C LYS A 106 -14.87 11.35 0.26
N GLY A 107 -13.95 10.42 0.55
CA GLY A 107 -14.32 9.06 0.92
C GLY A 107 -15.07 9.02 2.27
N PHE A 108 -14.66 9.85 3.21
CA PHE A 108 -15.19 9.79 4.56
C PHE A 108 -16.59 10.43 4.63
N ARG A 109 -17.60 9.59 4.95
CA ARG A 109 -18.89 10.06 5.47
C ARG A 109 -18.70 10.42 6.95
N LEU A 110 -19.77 10.89 7.60
CA LEU A 110 -19.75 11.30 9.01
C LEU A 110 -19.04 10.27 9.91
N PHE A 111 -19.46 9.01 9.88
CA PHE A 111 -18.75 7.91 10.54
C PHE A 111 -18.25 6.89 9.53
N ARG A 112 -17.02 6.40 9.74
CA ARG A 112 -16.43 5.27 9.01
C ARG A 112 -15.77 4.29 9.96
N ASN A 113 -16.13 3.03 9.87
CA ASN A 113 -15.46 1.99 10.65
C ASN A 113 -14.02 1.85 10.16
N LEU A 114 -13.13 1.60 11.11
CA LEU A 114 -11.69 1.51 10.92
C LEU A 114 -11.23 0.15 11.43
N ALA A 115 -10.40 -0.55 10.65
CA ALA A 115 -9.82 -1.80 11.13
C ALA A 115 -8.84 -1.53 12.28
N PRO A 116 -8.67 -2.44 13.26
CA PRO A 116 -7.74 -2.23 14.37
C PRO A 116 -6.31 -1.90 13.94
N VAL A 117 -5.84 -2.51 12.85
CA VAL A 117 -4.52 -2.24 12.27
C VAL A 117 -4.40 -0.81 11.72
N GLU A 118 -5.44 -0.31 11.06
CA GLU A 118 -5.48 1.06 10.52
C GLU A 118 -5.57 2.10 11.66
N ALA A 119 -6.24 1.75 12.77
CA ALA A 119 -6.29 2.55 13.99
C ALA A 119 -4.92 2.68 14.65
N SER A 120 -4.19 1.57 14.82
CA SER A 120 -2.82 1.58 15.34
C SER A 120 -1.90 2.41 14.43
N MET A 121 -2.05 2.30 13.10
CA MET A 121 -1.27 3.10 12.15
C MET A 121 -1.50 4.60 12.28
N ILE A 122 -2.77 5.03 12.38
CA ILE A 122 -3.07 6.44 12.65
C ILE A 122 -2.48 6.86 13.98
N LEU A 123 -2.61 6.05 15.04
CA LEU A 123 -2.16 6.36 16.40
C LEU A 123 -0.63 6.38 16.57
N GLU A 124 0.09 5.55 15.83
CA GLU A 124 1.55 5.47 15.88
C GLU A 124 2.20 6.37 14.83
N GLY A 125 1.41 6.98 13.93
CA GLY A 125 1.93 7.72 12.78
C GLY A 125 2.68 6.82 11.79
N LYS A 126 2.44 5.51 11.83
CA LYS A 126 3.05 4.53 10.93
C LYS A 126 2.21 4.43 9.67
N VAL A 127 2.81 4.77 8.54
CA VAL A 127 2.21 4.56 7.22
C VAL A 127 2.51 3.11 6.82
N ASP A 128 1.48 2.35 6.44
CA ASP A 128 1.67 1.04 5.81
C ASP A 128 2.10 1.23 4.36
N GLU A 129 3.38 1.01 4.09
CA GLU A 129 4.00 1.19 2.79
C GLU A 129 3.81 -0.04 1.88
N VAL A 130 3.28 -1.14 2.45
CA VAL A 130 3.10 -2.44 1.78
C VAL A 130 1.78 -2.52 1.00
N ARG A 131 0.82 -1.62 1.26
CA ARG A 131 -0.53 -1.70 0.64
C ARG A 131 -0.62 -1.26 -0.82
N SER A 132 0.41 -0.63 -1.39
CA SER A 132 0.46 -0.42 -2.84
C SER A 132 1.09 -1.64 -3.49
N LEU A 133 0.53 -2.12 -4.62
CA LEU A 133 1.06 -3.30 -5.31
C LEU A 133 2.55 -3.14 -5.65
N ILE A 134 2.98 -1.93 -6.02
CA ILE A 134 4.40 -1.64 -6.28
C ILE A 134 5.23 -1.55 -5.00
N GLY A 135 4.69 -1.00 -3.90
CA GLY A 135 5.34 -1.04 -2.59
C GLY A 135 5.56 -2.49 -2.16
N PHE A 136 4.53 -3.33 -2.25
CA PHE A 136 4.64 -4.77 -2.04
C PHE A 136 5.67 -5.41 -2.96
N THR A 137 5.61 -5.18 -4.28
CA THR A 137 6.57 -5.76 -5.23
C THR A 137 7.99 -5.35 -4.89
N PHE A 138 8.24 -4.07 -4.64
CA PHE A 138 9.55 -3.55 -4.23
C PHE A 138 10.06 -4.20 -2.95
N TYR A 139 9.23 -4.26 -1.90
CA TYR A 139 9.64 -4.85 -0.62
C TYR A 139 9.90 -6.37 -0.70
N ASN A 140 9.29 -7.06 -1.66
CA ASN A 140 9.56 -8.48 -1.92
C ASN A 140 10.78 -8.71 -2.85
N MET A 141 11.34 -7.68 -3.47
CA MET A 141 12.57 -7.83 -4.25
C MET A 141 13.77 -8.14 -3.34
N HIS A 142 14.71 -8.94 -3.85
CA HIS A 142 16.03 -9.07 -3.23
C HIS A 142 16.65 -7.69 -2.97
N ARG A 143 17.50 -7.57 -1.95
CA ARG A 143 18.09 -6.27 -1.56
C ARG A 143 18.80 -5.59 -2.74
N ASP A 144 19.57 -6.35 -3.52
CA ASP A 144 20.32 -5.79 -4.64
C ASP A 144 19.40 -5.28 -5.74
N HIS A 145 18.33 -6.03 -6.03
CA HIS A 145 17.29 -5.62 -6.97
C HIS A 145 16.56 -4.34 -6.53
N ARG A 146 16.34 -4.16 -5.22
CA ARG A 146 15.81 -2.90 -4.67
C ARG A 146 16.76 -1.74 -4.92
N ILE A 147 18.06 -1.93 -4.65
CA ILE A 147 19.08 -0.90 -4.87
C ILE A 147 19.13 -0.50 -6.35
N CYS A 148 19.21 -1.47 -7.26
CA CYS A 148 19.20 -1.20 -8.70
C CYS A 148 17.93 -0.48 -9.17
N PHE A 149 16.76 -0.86 -8.61
CA PHE A 149 15.51 -0.19 -8.96
C PHE A 149 15.46 1.25 -8.45
N LEU A 150 15.99 1.53 -7.24
CA LEU A 150 16.11 2.89 -6.72
C LEU A 150 17.03 3.76 -7.57
N GLU A 151 18.18 3.23 -7.98
CA GLU A 151 19.10 3.95 -8.89
C GLU A 151 18.40 4.31 -10.21
N LYS A 152 17.54 3.42 -10.74
CA LYS A 152 16.72 3.70 -11.92
C LYS A 152 15.68 4.80 -11.71
N LEU A 153 15.20 4.96 -10.48
CA LEU A 153 14.32 6.08 -10.07
C LEU A 153 15.12 7.37 -9.77
N GLY A 154 16.45 7.35 -9.87
CA GLY A 154 17.30 8.50 -9.54
C GLY A 154 17.51 8.70 -8.03
N LEU A 155 17.24 7.66 -7.23
CA LEU A 155 17.33 7.68 -5.78
C LEU A 155 18.63 7.02 -5.32
N LYS A 156 19.23 7.57 -4.27
CA LYS A 156 20.55 7.15 -3.74
C LYS A 156 20.46 6.23 -2.53
N ASP A 157 19.31 6.21 -1.84
CA ASP A 157 19.14 5.43 -0.62
C ASP A 157 17.69 4.95 -0.49
N LEU A 158 17.51 3.81 0.18
CA LEU A 158 16.23 3.24 0.60
C LEU A 158 15.44 4.20 1.50
N ARG A 159 16.07 5.22 2.08
CA ARG A 159 15.40 6.18 2.96
C ARG A 159 14.72 7.34 2.23
N GLN A 160 14.87 7.44 0.91
CA GLN A 160 14.35 8.59 0.14
C GLN A 160 12.88 8.39 -0.25
N GLU A 161 12.05 9.42 -0.06
CA GLU A 161 10.65 9.39 -0.44
C GLU A 161 10.48 9.61 -1.95
N TYR A 162 9.82 8.68 -2.65
CA TYR A 162 9.46 8.82 -4.05
C TYR A 162 7.94 8.90 -4.21
N VAL A 163 7.43 10.12 -4.31
CA VAL A 163 6.00 10.32 -4.55
C VAL A 163 5.73 10.23 -6.05
N VAL A 164 5.07 9.14 -6.44
CA VAL A 164 4.70 8.92 -7.83
C VAL A 164 3.39 9.64 -8.13
N TYR A 165 3.47 10.67 -8.97
CA TYR A 165 2.30 11.36 -9.50
C TYR A 165 1.84 10.80 -10.85
N ASP A 166 2.72 10.12 -11.58
CA ASP A 166 2.46 9.50 -12.89
C ASP A 166 2.72 7.98 -12.88
N GLU A 167 1.63 7.21 -12.98
CA GLU A 167 1.64 5.75 -13.02
C GLU A 167 2.40 5.20 -14.23
N HIS A 168 2.27 5.85 -15.40
CA HIS A 168 2.93 5.40 -16.62
C HIS A 168 4.44 5.58 -16.54
N GLU A 169 4.91 6.66 -15.91
CA GLU A 169 6.33 6.89 -15.71
C GLU A 169 6.94 5.79 -14.83
N LEU A 170 6.32 5.48 -13.70
CA LEU A 170 6.79 4.43 -12.79
C LEU A 170 6.75 3.03 -13.44
N LEU A 171 5.70 2.71 -14.19
CA LEU A 171 5.61 1.45 -14.92
C LEU A 171 6.66 1.34 -16.02
N ASN A 172 6.95 2.45 -16.73
CA ASN A 172 8.04 2.50 -17.69
C ASN A 172 9.39 2.29 -17.00
N LYS A 173 9.64 2.91 -15.85
CA LYS A 173 10.86 2.70 -15.05
C LYS A 173 11.00 1.27 -14.55
N MET A 174 9.90 0.65 -14.11
CA MET A 174 9.88 -0.77 -13.75
C MET A 174 10.22 -1.65 -14.94
N ASN A 175 9.65 -1.36 -16.11
CA ASN A 175 9.95 -2.10 -17.33
C ASN A 175 11.41 -1.91 -17.78
N GLU A 176 11.96 -0.69 -17.72
CA GLU A 176 13.38 -0.41 -17.96
C GLU A 176 14.28 -1.21 -17.02
N TYR A 177 13.96 -1.22 -15.72
CA TYR A 177 14.68 -2.01 -14.74
C TYR A 177 14.65 -3.51 -15.05
N VAL A 178 13.46 -4.07 -15.33
CA VAL A 178 13.32 -5.50 -15.67
C VAL A 178 14.09 -5.85 -16.94
N ILE A 179 14.08 -4.99 -17.96
CA ILE A 179 14.86 -5.20 -19.18
C ILE A 179 16.36 -5.22 -18.85
N ASP A 180 16.84 -4.19 -18.17
CA ASP A 180 18.28 -3.96 -18.00
C ASP A 180 18.93 -4.90 -16.98
N HIS A 181 18.20 -5.28 -15.93
CA HIS A 181 18.76 -6.01 -14.78
C HIS A 181 18.28 -7.46 -14.68
N ILE A 182 17.28 -7.85 -15.47
CA ILE A 182 16.75 -9.22 -15.45
C ILE A 182 16.82 -9.83 -16.85
N ILE A 183 16.18 -9.23 -17.85
CA ILE A 183 16.07 -9.83 -19.19
C ILE A 183 17.44 -9.86 -19.89
N ASN A 184 18.10 -8.71 -20.06
CA ASN A 184 19.36 -8.64 -20.81
C ASN A 184 20.48 -9.49 -20.19
N PRO A 185 20.72 -9.45 -18.85
CA PRO A 185 21.72 -10.31 -18.24
C PRO A 185 21.40 -11.80 -18.39
N SER A 186 20.12 -12.18 -18.30
CA SER A 186 19.69 -13.56 -18.50
C SER A 186 19.93 -14.05 -19.93
N GLU A 187 19.66 -13.21 -20.93
CA GLU A 187 19.95 -13.53 -22.33
C GLU A 187 21.44 -13.67 -22.59
N GLN A 188 22.26 -12.76 -22.05
CA GLN A 188 23.72 -12.84 -22.15
C GLN A 188 24.27 -14.12 -21.52
N PHE A 189 23.73 -14.55 -20.38
CA PHE A 189 24.07 -15.82 -19.77
C PHE A 189 23.70 -17.00 -20.70
N LEU A 190 22.48 -17.02 -21.26
CA LEU A 190 22.05 -18.10 -22.15
C LEU A 190 22.87 -18.17 -23.46
N GLU A 191 23.29 -17.04 -24.01
CA GLU A 191 24.22 -17.02 -25.14
C GLU A 191 25.61 -17.56 -24.76
N SER A 192 26.08 -17.23 -23.55
CA SER A 192 27.33 -17.77 -23.02
C SER A 192 27.27 -19.29 -22.84
N VAL A 193 26.12 -19.82 -22.40
CA VAL A 193 25.87 -21.27 -22.32
C VAL A 193 25.92 -21.93 -23.70
N LYS A 194 25.32 -21.32 -24.74
CA LYS A 194 25.41 -21.83 -26.12
C LYS A 194 26.85 -21.89 -26.61
N LEU A 195 27.64 -20.83 -26.35
CA LEU A 195 29.05 -20.78 -26.72
C LEU A 195 29.85 -21.86 -26.00
N PHE A 196 29.63 -22.03 -24.69
CA PHE A 196 30.29 -23.08 -23.91
C PHE A 196 30.00 -24.47 -24.48
N LYS A 197 28.72 -24.79 -24.72
CA LYS A 197 28.31 -26.06 -25.33
C LYS A 197 28.96 -26.30 -26.69
N LYS A 198 29.08 -25.25 -27.51
CA LYS A 198 29.78 -25.33 -28.81
C LYS A 198 31.28 -25.62 -28.66
N MET A 199 31.94 -25.08 -27.65
CA MET A 199 33.38 -25.24 -27.45
C MET A 199 33.75 -26.56 -26.76
N PHE A 200 32.94 -26.98 -25.78
CA PHE A 200 33.29 -28.08 -24.86
C PHE A 200 32.36 -29.29 -24.97
N GLY A 201 31.27 -29.19 -25.73
CA GLY A 201 30.27 -30.24 -25.88
C GLY A 201 29.21 -30.26 -24.77
N ASP A 202 28.01 -30.73 -25.12
CA ASP A 202 26.86 -30.78 -24.22
C ASP A 202 27.07 -31.70 -23.01
N GLU A 203 27.82 -32.80 -23.18
CA GLU A 203 28.12 -33.74 -22.10
C GLU A 203 28.96 -33.12 -20.98
N ASN A 204 29.85 -32.19 -21.31
CA ASN A 204 30.66 -31.51 -20.31
C ASN A 204 29.85 -30.44 -19.59
N TYR A 205 28.95 -29.74 -20.31
CA TYR A 205 28.06 -28.77 -19.70
C TYR A 205 27.05 -29.42 -18.73
N SER A 206 26.47 -30.57 -19.09
CA SER A 206 25.49 -31.26 -18.23
C SER A 206 26.10 -31.78 -16.92
N LYS A 207 27.42 -31.99 -16.90
CA LYS A 207 28.19 -32.40 -15.71
C LYS A 207 28.67 -31.22 -14.86
N LEU A 208 28.59 -29.98 -15.35
CA LEU A 208 28.90 -28.80 -14.55
C LEU A 208 27.89 -28.67 -13.42
N SER A 209 28.40 -28.57 -12.21
CA SER A 209 27.60 -28.32 -11.03
C SER A 209 28.24 -27.22 -10.18
N PHE A 210 27.37 -26.54 -9.45
CA PHE A 210 27.74 -25.56 -8.44
C PHE A 210 27.38 -26.17 -7.09
N SER A 211 28.33 -26.14 -6.16
CA SER A 211 28.08 -26.48 -4.76
C SER A 211 28.55 -25.32 -3.91
N ASP A 212 27.79 -25.01 -2.87
CA ASP A 212 28.24 -24.08 -1.85
C ASP A 212 29.30 -24.80 -1.00
N ASP A 213 30.45 -24.16 -0.74
CA ASP A 213 31.59 -24.78 -0.05
C ASP A 213 31.21 -25.31 1.35
N GLN A 214 30.13 -24.78 1.93
CA GLN A 214 29.62 -25.15 3.25
C GLN A 214 28.55 -26.25 3.22
N ASN A 215 27.99 -26.61 2.06
CA ASN A 215 26.84 -27.50 1.98
C ASN A 215 26.85 -28.37 0.71
N ILE A 216 27.78 -29.33 0.67
CA ILE A 216 27.98 -30.31 -0.43
C ILE A 216 26.68 -31.07 -0.80
N LYS A 217 25.68 -31.12 0.08
CA LYS A 217 24.37 -31.76 -0.16
C LYS A 217 23.46 -31.00 -1.12
N SER A 218 23.66 -29.69 -1.35
CA SER A 218 22.87 -28.92 -2.32
C SER A 218 23.67 -28.68 -3.60
N MET A 219 23.94 -29.76 -4.34
CA MET A 219 24.58 -29.66 -5.64
C MET A 219 23.54 -29.25 -6.69
N SER A 220 23.76 -28.12 -7.36
CA SER A 220 22.88 -27.63 -8.43
C SER A 220 23.58 -27.74 -9.77
N TYR A 221 22.97 -28.48 -10.72
CA TYR A 221 23.54 -28.67 -12.04
C TYR A 221 23.27 -27.47 -12.95
N ALA A 222 24.25 -27.09 -13.77
CA ALA A 222 24.17 -25.97 -14.69
C ALA A 222 22.99 -26.10 -15.69
N ILE A 223 22.67 -27.34 -16.10
CA ILE A 223 21.52 -27.61 -16.98
C ILE A 223 20.17 -27.31 -16.30
N ASN A 224 20.06 -27.56 -15.00
CA ASN A 224 18.84 -27.25 -14.26
C ASN A 224 18.67 -25.73 -14.13
N GLN A 225 19.76 -25.01 -13.82
CA GLN A 225 19.77 -23.55 -13.75
C GLN A 225 19.43 -22.91 -15.10
N GLU A 226 19.96 -23.43 -16.20
CA GLU A 226 19.61 -23.00 -17.57
C GLU A 226 18.12 -23.16 -17.84
N ASN A 227 17.54 -24.32 -17.52
CA ASN A 227 16.12 -24.59 -17.77
C ASN A 227 15.22 -23.70 -16.90
N THR A 228 15.51 -23.58 -15.61
CA THR A 228 14.80 -22.67 -14.70
C THR A 228 14.88 -21.23 -15.20
N LEU A 229 16.05 -20.78 -15.66
CA LEU A 229 16.21 -19.44 -16.19
C LEU A 229 15.41 -19.22 -17.48
N LYS A 230 15.37 -20.20 -18.40
CA LYS A 230 14.55 -20.11 -19.62
C LYS A 230 13.07 -19.95 -19.30
N GLU A 231 12.54 -20.81 -18.43
CA GLU A 231 11.13 -20.75 -18.00
C GLU A 231 10.80 -19.42 -17.32
N TYR A 232 11.67 -18.98 -16.41
CA TYR A 232 11.53 -17.68 -15.76
C TYR A 232 11.55 -16.52 -16.77
N LEU A 233 12.50 -16.54 -17.71
CA LEU A 233 12.68 -15.48 -18.70
C LEU A 233 11.51 -15.40 -19.69
N GLU A 234 10.95 -16.53 -20.12
CA GLU A 234 9.73 -16.56 -20.92
C GLU A 234 8.54 -15.93 -20.18
N ASN A 235 8.36 -16.29 -18.91
CA ASN A 235 7.32 -15.71 -18.05
C ASN A 235 7.51 -14.19 -17.88
N VAL A 236 8.74 -13.74 -17.63
CA VAL A 236 9.05 -12.31 -17.47
C VAL A 236 8.81 -11.55 -18.77
N LYS A 237 9.31 -12.04 -19.92
CA LYS A 237 9.11 -11.41 -21.24
C LYS A 237 7.65 -11.37 -21.70
N SER A 238 6.82 -12.26 -21.18
CA SER A 238 5.39 -12.23 -21.46
C SER A 238 4.70 -11.05 -20.78
N ASN A 239 5.23 -10.57 -19.65
CA ASN A 239 4.62 -9.53 -18.82
C ASN A 239 5.39 -8.20 -18.87
N PHE A 240 6.68 -8.21 -19.21
CA PHE A 240 7.60 -7.08 -19.31
C PHE A 240 8.45 -7.21 -20.59
N GLY A 241 9.18 -6.16 -20.98
CA GLY A 241 10.02 -6.16 -22.18
C GLY A 241 9.38 -5.45 -23.39
N PRO A 242 9.84 -5.72 -24.63
CA PRO A 242 9.37 -5.03 -25.84
C PRO A 242 7.85 -5.17 -26.09
N PHE A 243 7.22 -6.20 -25.53
CA PHE A 243 5.80 -6.47 -25.63
C PHE A 243 4.95 -5.70 -24.61
N PHE A 244 5.59 -5.09 -23.59
CA PHE A 244 4.92 -4.31 -22.55
C PHE A 244 4.10 -3.17 -23.17
N ARG A 245 4.71 -2.38 -24.09
CA ARG A 245 4.04 -1.29 -24.82
C ARG A 245 2.93 -1.75 -25.77
N LYS A 246 2.97 -3.00 -26.25
CA LYS A 246 1.91 -3.54 -27.13
C LYS A 246 0.68 -4.04 -26.35
N ARG A 247 0.83 -4.35 -25.06
CA ARG A 247 -0.25 -4.87 -24.20
C ARG A 247 -0.99 -3.82 -23.38
N GLU A 248 -0.54 -2.56 -23.39
CA GLU A 248 -1.22 -1.42 -22.74
C GLU A 248 -2.68 -1.23 -23.19
N ASN A 249 -3.16 -1.95 -24.21
CA ASN A 249 -4.49 -1.69 -24.76
C ASN A 249 -5.61 -2.71 -24.48
N ARG A 250 -5.43 -3.97 -24.03
CA ARG A 250 -6.61 -4.91 -23.98
C ARG A 250 -6.74 -5.96 -22.87
N SER A 251 -5.69 -6.51 -22.24
CA SER A 251 -5.88 -7.67 -21.34
C SER A 251 -5.14 -7.63 -20.00
N PHE A 252 -3.91 -7.12 -19.97
CA PHE A 252 -3.20 -6.91 -18.70
C PHE A 252 -3.98 -5.94 -17.82
N ASP A 253 -4.52 -4.91 -18.46
CA ASP A 253 -5.48 -3.96 -17.92
C ASP A 253 -6.68 -4.65 -17.26
N LYS A 254 -7.19 -5.80 -17.72
CA LYS A 254 -8.41 -6.38 -17.11
C LYS A 254 -8.15 -7.09 -15.78
N ASN A 255 -7.08 -7.88 -15.68
CA ASN A 255 -6.69 -8.55 -14.43
C ASN A 255 -6.01 -7.56 -13.46
N TYR A 256 -5.19 -6.64 -13.98
CA TYR A 256 -4.58 -5.57 -13.20
C TYR A 256 -5.62 -4.54 -12.74
N ASN A 257 -6.61 -4.15 -13.57
CA ASN A 257 -7.73 -3.29 -13.17
C ASN A 257 -8.76 -4.01 -12.28
N GLN A 258 -8.87 -5.34 -12.34
CA GLN A 258 -9.61 -6.11 -11.34
C GLN A 258 -8.87 -6.15 -9.99
N MET A 259 -7.53 -6.08 -9.99
CA MET A 259 -6.71 -5.87 -8.80
C MET A 259 -6.59 -4.38 -8.39
N ARG A 260 -6.94 -3.41 -9.25
CA ARG A 260 -7.02 -1.95 -8.98
C ARG A 260 -8.15 -1.59 -8.01
N LYS A 261 -7.98 -1.91 -6.73
CA LYS A 261 -8.57 -1.10 -5.65
C LYS A 261 -7.61 -0.01 -5.14
N PHE A 262 -6.34 -0.04 -5.54
CA PHE A 262 -5.27 0.79 -5.00
C PHE A 262 -4.34 1.32 -6.11
N PRO A 263 -3.85 2.56 -6.05
CA PRO A 263 -2.83 3.13 -6.91
C PRO A 263 -1.46 2.77 -6.38
N LEU A 264 -0.47 2.99 -7.23
CA LEU A 264 0.90 2.58 -7.02
C LEU A 264 1.66 3.71 -6.34
N VAL A 265 2.09 3.49 -5.10
CA VAL A 265 2.99 4.40 -4.37
C VAL A 265 4.11 3.61 -3.74
N LEU A 266 5.33 3.93 -4.16
CA LEU A 266 6.52 3.37 -3.58
C LEU A 266 7.00 4.31 -2.47
N LYS A 267 6.68 3.96 -1.22
CA LYS A 267 7.34 4.58 -0.08
C LYS A 267 8.43 3.63 0.39
N VAL A 268 9.65 4.15 0.50
CA VAL A 268 10.82 3.37 0.90
C VAL A 268 11.36 3.98 2.19
N LYS A 269 11.58 3.14 3.20
CA LYS A 269 12.23 3.50 4.47
C LYS A 269 13.47 2.64 4.70
#